data_AF-A0A9X4ALG7-F1
#
_entry.id   AF-A0A9X4ALG7-F1
#
_cell.length_a   1.000
_cell.length_b   1.000
_cell.length_c   1.000
_cell.angle_alpha   90.00
_cell.angle_beta   90.00
_cell.angle_gamma   90.00
#
_symmetry.space_group_name_H-M   'P 1'
#
loop_
_entity.id
_entity.type
_entity.pdbx_description
1 polymer ?
#
loop_
_entity_poly.entity_id
_entity_poly.type
_entity_poly.pdbx_seq_one_letter_code
_entity_poly.pdbx_strand_id
1 'polypeptide(L)' 'MSRTRNQQTRSKNNGTDKQEITPDGRDIEFSQELADHEDLEAQERAKAADRRVKGK' A
#
# COMPACT_ATOMS: atom_id res chain seq x y z
N MET A 1 29.09 32.46 -6.24
CA MET A 1 29.25 30.99 -6.17
C MET A 1 27.88 30.34 -6.37
N SER A 2 27.64 29.79 -7.57
CA SER A 2 26.35 29.24 -8.02
C SER A 2 26.03 27.90 -7.35
N ARG A 3 24.79 27.73 -6.88
CA ARG A 3 24.20 26.42 -6.56
C ARG A 3 23.02 26.18 -7.49
N THR A 4 23.29 25.74 -8.71
CA THR A 4 22.26 25.33 -9.66
C THR A 4 21.69 23.99 -9.20
N ARG A 5 20.61 24.01 -8.42
CA ARG A 5 19.84 22.81 -8.10
C ARG A 5 18.74 22.70 -9.15
N ASN A 6 19.00 21.89 -10.17
CA ASN A 6 18.06 21.55 -11.23
C ASN A 6 16.85 20.84 -10.58
N GLN A 7 15.80 21.60 -10.28
CA GLN A 7 14.56 21.08 -9.73
C GLN A 7 13.80 20.39 -10.86
N GLN A 8 14.18 19.15 -11.16
CA GLN A 8 13.33 18.24 -11.92
C GLN A 8 12.02 18.12 -11.17
N THR A 9 11.00 18.79 -11.69
CA THR A 9 9.64 18.77 -11.19
C THR A 9 9.16 17.34 -11.24
N ARG A 10 9.18 16.64 -10.09
CA ARG A 10 8.48 15.37 -9.90
C ARG A 10 7.05 15.58 -10.43
N SER A 11 6.73 14.91 -11.54
CA SER A 11 5.36 14.79 -12.01
C SER A 11 4.58 14.19 -10.84
N LYS A 12 3.75 15.01 -10.19
CA LYS A 12 2.83 14.49 -9.18
C LYS A 12 1.83 13.65 -9.95
N ASN A 13 1.91 12.33 -9.78
CA ASN A 13 0.85 11.43 -10.21
C ASN A 13 -0.41 11.80 -9.41
N ASN A 14 -1.21 12.73 -9.92
CA ASN A 14 -2.48 13.17 -9.37
C ASN A 14 -3.60 12.18 -9.75
N GLY A 15 -3.34 10.89 -9.60
CA GLY A 15 -4.36 9.85 -9.76
C GLY A 15 -4.92 9.51 -8.39
N THR A 16 -5.88 10.30 -7.90
CA THR A 16 -6.68 9.90 -6.74
C THR A 16 -8.14 9.85 -7.15
N ASP A 17 -8.49 8.81 -7.91
CA ASP A 17 -9.86 8.32 -7.94
C ASP A 17 -10.07 7.64 -6.58
N LYS A 18 -10.40 8.45 -5.58
CA LYS A 18 -10.80 7.94 -4.27
C LYS A 18 -12.13 7.23 -4.48
N GLN A 19 -12.08 5.94 -4.71
CA GLN A 19 -13.28 5.12 -4.73
C GLN A 19 -13.94 5.28 -3.37
N GLU A 20 -15.18 5.76 -3.36
CA GLU A 20 -16.00 5.87 -2.15
C GLU A 20 -16.48 4.46 -1.80
N ILE A 21 -15.57 3.69 -1.21
CA ILE A 21 -15.84 2.31 -0.78
C ILE A 21 -16.63 2.42 0.53
N THR A 22 -17.96 2.36 0.43
CA THR A 22 -18.83 2.29 1.61
C THR A 22 -18.63 0.94 2.29
N PRO A 23 -18.15 0.90 3.55
CA PRO A 23 -17.98 -0.37 4.25
C PRO A 23 -19.35 -0.96 4.61
N ASP A 24 -19.63 -2.21 4.21
CA ASP A 24 -20.87 -2.93 4.52
C ASP A 24 -20.98 -3.32 6.03
N GLY A 25 -19.89 -3.15 6.79
CA GLY A 25 -19.87 -3.40 8.24
C GLY A 25 -20.03 -4.87 8.64
N ARG A 26 -19.86 -5.81 7.71
CA ARG A 26 -19.90 -7.25 7.98
C ARG A 26 -18.51 -7.75 8.35
N ASP A 27 -18.40 -8.32 9.55
CA ASP A 27 -17.20 -9.04 9.96
C ASP A 27 -17.23 -10.42 9.29
N ILE A 28 -16.24 -10.69 8.42
CA ILE A 28 -16.09 -11.96 7.73
C ILE A 28 -14.80 -12.61 8.21
N GLU A 29 -14.88 -13.89 8.55
CA GLU A 29 -13.75 -14.68 9.02
C GLU A 29 -12.82 -15.03 7.86
N PHE A 30 -11.51 -14.83 8.06
CA PHE A 30 -10.51 -15.22 7.07
C PHE A 30 -10.38 -16.75 7.01
N SER A 31 -10.53 -17.32 5.81
CA SER A 31 -10.31 -18.74 5.54
C SER A 31 -9.03 -18.94 4.75
N GLN A 32 -8.05 -19.61 5.37
CA GLN A 32 -6.75 -19.90 4.76
C GLN A 32 -6.85 -20.86 3.56
N GLU A 33 -7.84 -21.76 3.56
CA GLU A 33 -8.05 -22.75 2.50
C GLU A 33 -8.71 -22.16 1.25
N LEU A 34 -9.42 -21.04 1.40
CA LEU A 34 -10.05 -20.30 0.30
C LEU A 34 -9.12 -19.23 -0.29
N ALA A 35 -8.08 -18.85 0.44
CA ALA A 35 -7.11 -17.86 0.00
C ALA A 35 -6.40 -18.35 -1.27
N ASP A 36 -6.36 -17.49 -2.28
CA ASP A 36 -5.60 -17.77 -3.49
C ASP A 36 -4.12 -17.44 -3.29
N HIS A 37 -3.32 -17.65 -4.34
CA HIS A 37 -1.89 -17.38 -4.27
C HIS A 37 -1.59 -15.89 -4.01
N GLU A 38 -2.38 -14.99 -4.58
CA GLU A 38 -2.17 -13.54 -4.46
C GLU A 38 -2.46 -13.07 -3.02
N ASP A 39 -3.49 -13.62 -2.40
CA ASP A 39 -3.84 -13.36 -1.00
C ASP A 39 -2.68 -13.70 -0.06
N LEU A 40 -2.00 -14.84 -0.28
CA LEU A 40 -0.86 -15.27 0.52
C LEU A 40 0.34 -14.35 0.36
N GLU A 41 0.70 -14.02 -0.89
CA GLU A 41 1.80 -13.10 -1.16
C GLU A 41 1.55 -11.71 -0.58
N ALA A 42 0.31 -11.23 -0.64
CA ALA A 42 -0.09 -9.96 -0.07
C ALA A 42 0.12 -9.94 1.45
N GLN A 43 -0.28 -11.01 2.16
CA GLN A 43 -0.06 -11.13 3.60
C GLN A 43 1.43 -11.17 3.96
N GLU A 44 2.25 -11.92 3.21
CA GLU A 44 3.69 -11.99 3.45
C GLU A 44 4.36 -10.63 3.24
N ARG A 45 4.00 -9.93 2.15
CA ARG A 45 4.50 -8.60 1.84
C ARG A 45 4.11 -7.58 2.91
N ALA A 46 2.87 -7.63 3.40
CA ALA A 46 2.40 -6.78 4.49
C ALA A 46 3.22 -7.02 5.78
N LYS A 47 3.39 -8.28 6.19
CA LYS A 47 4.21 -8.65 7.35
C LYS A 47 5.65 -8.14 7.22
N ALA A 48 6.24 -8.23 6.03
CA ALA A 48 7.60 -7.73 5.78
C ALA A 48 7.67 -6.19 5.88
N ALA A 49 6.67 -5.48 5.39
CA ALA A 49 6.58 -4.02 5.51
C ALA A 49 6.43 -3.59 6.97
N ASP A 50 5.56 -4.25 7.74
CA ASP A 50 5.36 -3.96 9.16
C ASP A 50 6.64 -4.11 9.97
N ARG A 51 7.44 -5.15 9.69
CA ARG A 51 8.76 -5.34 10.33
C ARG A 51 9.70 -4.17 10.04
N ARG A 52 9.69 -3.64 8.82
CA ARG A 52 10.52 -2.48 8.43
C ARG A 52 10.08 -1.20 9.13
N VAL A 53 8.77 -1.02 9.30
CA VAL A 53 8.20 0.19 9.92
C VAL A 53 8.37 0.15 11.45
N LYS A 54 8.09 -0.98 12.10
CA LYS A 54 8.22 -1.14 13.56
C LYS A 54 9.67 -1.14 14.04
N GLY A 55 10.64 -1.44 13.17
CA GLY A 55 12.06 -1.35 13.48
C GLY A 55 12.64 0.07 13.40
N LYS A 56 11.81 1.09 13.22
CA LYS A 56 12.18 2.52 13.17
C LYS A 56 11.61 3.23 14.38
#